data_AF-A0A1V5QWL4-F1
#
_entry.id   AF-A0A1V5QWL4-F1
#
_cell.length_a   1.000
_cell.length_b   1.000
_cell.length_c   1.000
_cell.angle_alpha   90.00
_cell.angle_beta   90.00
_cell.angle_gamma   90.00
#
_symmetry.space_group_name_H-M   'P 1'
#
loop_
_entity.id
_entity.type
_entity.pdbx_description
1 polymer ?
#
loop_
_entity_poly.entity_id
_entity_poly.type
_entity_poly.pdbx_seq_one_letter_code
_entity_poly.pdbx_strand_id
1 'polypeptide(L)'
;MLGAEMLHVNLMELPEAALARNTLGDRWDGLLQRAAWLARLRPDLGLPEGEALRRATVCKAALGLRTLKELEAADGGSALRSVLGSEAVRLLEAWLPETVVLKGRRVRIDYGGEAPVLASRLQDFFGMKEAPRLAEGRLPLVLHLLAPNQRAVQVTTDLAGFWQRAYRELRPQLSRRYPKHRWPEDPLQG
;
A
#
# COMPACT_ATOMS: atom_id res chain seq x y z
N MET A 1 -42.01 -8.04 6.21
CA MET A 1 -40.95 -8.87 5.58
C MET A 1 -40.90 -8.51 4.11
N LEU A 2 -40.04 -7.56 3.74
CA LEU A 2 -39.84 -7.15 2.36
C LEU A 2 -38.95 -8.18 1.66
N GLY A 3 -39.47 -8.78 0.59
CA GLY A 3 -38.76 -9.74 -0.22
C GLY A 3 -37.50 -9.11 -0.81
N ALA A 4 -36.35 -9.75 -0.57
CA ALA A 4 -35.15 -9.46 -1.32
C ALA A 4 -35.38 -9.95 -2.76
N GLU A 5 -35.73 -9.04 -3.66
CA GLU A 5 -35.62 -9.29 -5.10
C GLU A 5 -34.17 -9.66 -5.40
N MET A 6 -33.92 -10.95 -5.60
CA MET A 6 -32.72 -11.43 -6.27
C MET A 6 -32.78 -10.95 -7.71
N LEU A 7 -32.29 -9.73 -7.94
CA LEU A 7 -31.96 -9.25 -9.28
C LEU A 7 -31.01 -10.28 -9.90
N HIS A 8 -31.56 -11.14 -10.77
CA HIS A 8 -30.77 -11.95 -11.71
C HIS A 8 -30.17 -10.96 -12.70
N VAL A 9 -29.03 -10.37 -12.33
CA VAL A 9 -28.25 -9.56 -13.25
C VAL A 9 -27.68 -10.52 -14.29
N ASN A 10 -27.88 -10.21 -15.57
CA ASN A 10 -27.32 -10.99 -16.66
C ASN A 10 -25.79 -11.14 -16.46
N LEU A 11 -25.20 -12.29 -16.81
CA LEU A 11 -23.76 -12.55 -16.61
C LEU A 11 -22.86 -11.47 -17.25
N MET A 12 -23.35 -10.83 -18.31
CA MET A 12 -22.66 -9.72 -18.99
C MET A 12 -22.86 -8.35 -18.31
N GLU A 13 -23.89 -8.20 -17.48
CA GLU A 13 -24.23 -6.95 -16.79
C GLU A 13 -23.69 -6.91 -15.36
N LEU A 14 -23.34 -8.06 -14.77
CA LEU A 14 -22.85 -8.16 -13.40
C LEU A 14 -21.55 -7.36 -13.18
N PRO A 15 -20.53 -7.43 -14.06
CA PRO A 15 -19.32 -6.60 -13.92
C PRO A 15 -19.61 -5.10 -13.98
N GLU A 16 -20.47 -4.67 -14.92
CA GLU A 16 -20.83 -3.26 -15.08
C GLU A 16 -21.62 -2.75 -13.86
N ALA A 17 -22.55 -3.55 -13.33
CA ALA A 17 -23.28 -3.22 -12.12
C ALA A 17 -22.36 -3.09 -10.90
N ALA A 18 -21.34 -3.94 -10.80
CA ALA A 18 -20.37 -3.91 -9.70
C ALA A 18 -19.41 -2.71 -9.78
N LEU A 19 -18.96 -2.36 -11.00
CA LEU A 19 -18.17 -1.15 -11.26
C LEU A 19 -18.99 0.11 -10.92
N ALA A 20 -20.23 0.19 -11.40
CA ALA A 20 -21.11 1.34 -11.17
C ALA A 20 -21.44 1.59 -9.69
N ARG A 21 -21.50 0.53 -8.88
CA ARG A 21 -21.77 0.63 -7.44
C ARG A 21 -20.53 0.83 -6.58
N ASN A 22 -19.33 0.80 -7.19
CA ASN A 22 -18.05 0.71 -6.48
C ASN A 22 -18.05 -0.36 -5.37
N THR A 23 -18.89 -1.41 -5.51
CA THR A 23 -19.17 -2.43 -4.47
C THR A 23 -17.98 -3.34 -4.22
N LEU A 24 -16.98 -3.26 -5.09
CA LEU A 24 -15.70 -3.91 -4.87
C LEU A 24 -14.83 -3.20 -3.85
N GLY A 25 -15.11 -1.93 -3.51
CA GLY A 25 -14.59 -1.18 -2.36
C GLY A 25 -13.07 -1.17 -2.12
N ASP A 26 -12.68 -0.60 -0.98
CA ASP A 26 -11.29 -0.42 -0.51
C ASP A 26 -10.48 -1.72 -0.39
N ARG A 27 -11.15 -2.88 -0.38
CA ARG A 27 -10.56 -4.21 -0.15
C ARG A 27 -9.50 -4.59 -1.18
N TRP A 28 -9.56 -4.06 -2.40
CA TRP A 28 -8.58 -4.36 -3.47
C TRP A 28 -7.68 -3.19 -3.81
N ASP A 29 -7.93 -2.00 -3.27
CA ASP A 29 -7.24 -0.79 -3.68
C ASP A 29 -5.74 -0.88 -3.42
N GLY A 30 -5.31 -1.46 -2.31
CA GLY A 30 -3.87 -1.66 -2.05
C GLY A 30 -3.16 -2.51 -3.10
N LEU A 31 -3.84 -3.55 -3.63
CA LEU A 31 -3.25 -4.42 -4.64
C LEU A 31 -3.30 -3.78 -6.04
N LEU A 32 -4.40 -3.08 -6.38
CA LEU A 32 -4.52 -2.30 -7.61
C LEU A 32 -3.50 -1.15 -7.66
N GLN A 33 -3.29 -0.46 -6.53
CA GLN A 33 -2.27 0.59 -6.40
C GLN A 33 -0.87 0.03 -6.63
N ARG A 34 -0.52 -1.10 -6.01
CA ARG A 34 0.76 -1.80 -6.26
C ARG A 34 0.91 -2.16 -7.75
N ALA A 35 -0.13 -2.69 -8.38
CA ALA A 35 -0.09 -3.05 -9.79
C ALA A 35 0.11 -1.82 -10.70
N ALA A 36 -0.53 -0.68 -10.38
CA ALA A 36 -0.31 0.58 -11.08
C ALA A 36 1.15 1.07 -10.94
N TRP A 37 1.75 0.93 -9.75
CA TRP A 37 3.18 1.21 -9.57
C TRP A 37 4.06 0.29 -10.42
N LEU A 38 3.72 -0.99 -10.52
CA LEU A 38 4.48 -1.92 -11.37
C LEU A 38 4.41 -1.52 -12.84
N ALA A 39 3.23 -1.17 -13.35
CA ALA A 39 3.04 -0.71 -14.72
C ALA A 39 3.93 0.50 -15.05
N ARG A 40 4.01 1.47 -14.12
CA ARG A 40 4.90 2.65 -14.24
C ARG A 40 6.38 2.28 -14.23
N LEU A 41 6.79 1.33 -13.38
CA LEU A 41 8.19 0.90 -13.28
C LEU A 41 8.63 -0.01 -14.43
N ARG A 42 7.68 -0.71 -15.06
CA ARG A 42 7.90 -1.70 -16.12
C ARG A 42 6.89 -1.51 -17.26
N PRO A 43 6.98 -0.39 -18.00
CA PRO A 43 6.07 -0.11 -19.11
C PRO A 43 6.21 -1.15 -20.24
N ASP A 44 7.35 -1.82 -20.32
CA ASP A 44 7.62 -2.91 -21.27
C ASP A 44 6.72 -4.13 -21.09
N LEU A 45 6.08 -4.30 -19.92
CA LEU A 45 5.14 -5.40 -19.67
C LEU A 45 3.75 -5.15 -20.27
N GLY A 46 3.45 -3.92 -20.73
CA GLY A 46 2.16 -3.59 -21.35
C GLY A 46 0.95 -3.87 -20.45
N LEU A 47 1.10 -3.71 -19.13
CA LEU A 47 0.04 -4.00 -18.16
C LEU A 47 -1.12 -3.00 -18.31
N PRO A 48 -2.38 -3.44 -18.17
CA PRO A 48 -3.49 -2.50 -18.10
C PRO A 48 -3.37 -1.65 -16.84
N GLU A 49 -3.81 -0.39 -16.92
CA GLU A 49 -3.74 0.60 -15.84
C GLU A 49 -5.11 1.17 -15.50
N GLY A 50 -5.21 1.79 -14.32
CA GLY A 50 -6.38 2.53 -13.88
C GLY A 50 -7.69 1.76 -14.02
N GLU A 51 -8.66 2.38 -14.70
CA GLU A 51 -10.00 1.80 -14.90
C GLU A 51 -9.97 0.54 -15.77
N ALA A 52 -9.03 0.43 -16.72
CA ALA A 52 -8.90 -0.77 -17.55
C ALA A 52 -8.47 -1.98 -16.71
N LEU A 53 -7.50 -1.80 -15.81
CA LEU A 53 -7.07 -2.85 -14.88
C LEU A 53 -8.19 -3.26 -13.93
N ARG A 54 -8.89 -2.25 -13.37
CA ARG A 54 -10.02 -2.46 -12.47
C ARG A 54 -11.08 -3.29 -13.18
N ARG A 55 -11.55 -2.86 -14.35
CA ARG A 55 -12.54 -3.55 -15.17
C ARG A 55 -12.13 -4.98 -15.51
N ALA A 56 -10.90 -5.19 -15.99
CA ALA A 56 -10.40 -6.53 -16.32
C ALA A 56 -10.42 -7.47 -15.09
N THR A 57 -10.06 -6.94 -13.92
CA THR A 57 -10.07 -7.67 -12.65
C THR A 57 -11.48 -8.03 -12.22
N VAL A 58 -12.44 -7.09 -12.31
CA VAL A 58 -13.86 -7.34 -12.02
C VAL A 58 -14.40 -8.43 -12.93
N CYS A 59 -14.20 -8.29 -14.24
CA CYS A 59 -14.67 -9.26 -15.23
C CYS A 59 -14.08 -10.65 -14.94
N LYS A 60 -12.80 -10.72 -14.57
CA LYS A 60 -12.15 -11.98 -14.21
C LYS A 60 -12.71 -12.58 -12.92
N ALA A 61 -12.96 -11.77 -11.90
CA ALA A 61 -13.53 -12.19 -10.62
C ALA A 61 -15.00 -12.64 -10.74
N ALA A 62 -15.75 -12.05 -11.66
CA ALA A 62 -17.16 -12.35 -11.89
C ALA A 62 -17.41 -13.65 -12.67
N LEU A 63 -16.37 -14.28 -13.23
CA LEU A 63 -16.52 -15.50 -14.02
C LEU A 63 -17.19 -16.62 -13.19
N GLY A 64 -18.34 -17.10 -13.70
CA GLY A 64 -19.12 -18.15 -13.06
C GLY A 64 -20.01 -17.70 -11.90
N LEU A 65 -19.97 -16.42 -11.52
CA LEU A 65 -20.84 -15.84 -10.49
C LEU A 65 -22.13 -15.32 -11.10
N ARG A 66 -23.21 -15.29 -10.32
CA ARG A 66 -24.56 -14.89 -10.78
C ARG A 66 -25.12 -13.70 -10.03
N THR A 67 -24.54 -13.35 -8.89
CA THR A 67 -25.04 -12.28 -8.03
C THR A 67 -23.93 -11.35 -7.57
N LEU A 68 -24.32 -10.10 -7.25
CA LEU A 68 -23.37 -9.11 -6.74
C LEU A 68 -22.77 -9.51 -5.38
N LYS A 69 -23.58 -10.14 -4.53
CA LYS A 69 -23.13 -10.64 -3.23
C LYS A 69 -22.04 -11.71 -3.36
N GLU A 70 -22.13 -12.58 -4.36
CA GLU A 70 -21.07 -13.56 -4.64
C GLU A 70 -19.78 -12.86 -5.09
N LEU A 71 -19.89 -11.85 -5.95
CA LEU A 71 -18.74 -11.07 -6.42
C LEU A 71 -18.09 -10.25 -5.29
N GLU A 72 -18.89 -9.67 -4.40
CA GLU A 72 -18.41 -9.01 -3.17
C GLU A 72 -17.68 -9.99 -2.23
N ALA A 73 -18.00 -11.29 -2.28
CA ALA A 73 -17.29 -12.32 -1.51
C ALA A 73 -16.08 -12.91 -2.25
N ALA A 74 -15.93 -12.68 -3.56
CA ALA A 74 -14.91 -13.30 -4.40
C ALA A 74 -13.47 -12.84 -4.05
N ASP A 75 -12.49 -13.71 -4.32
CA ASP A 75 -11.06 -13.39 -4.19
C ASP A 75 -10.56 -12.57 -5.39
N GLY A 76 -10.61 -11.25 -5.27
CA GLY A 76 -10.06 -10.35 -6.30
C GLY A 76 -8.54 -10.38 -6.41
N GLY A 77 -7.83 -10.87 -5.39
CA GLY A 77 -6.38 -11.03 -5.45
C GLY A 77 -5.99 -12.08 -6.49
N SER A 78 -6.66 -13.23 -6.48
CA SER A 78 -6.48 -14.28 -7.49
C SER A 78 -6.88 -13.80 -8.90
N ALA A 79 -8.00 -13.07 -9.01
CA ALA A 79 -8.45 -12.50 -10.27
C ALA A 79 -7.43 -11.51 -10.85
N LEU A 80 -6.92 -10.57 -10.05
CA LEU A 80 -5.92 -9.61 -10.49
C LEU A 80 -4.61 -10.32 -10.89
N ARG A 81 -4.12 -11.26 -10.08
CA ARG A 81 -2.92 -12.04 -10.41
C ARG A 81 -3.05 -12.76 -11.75
N SER A 82 -4.26 -13.23 -12.06
CA SER A 82 -4.56 -13.85 -13.35
C SER A 82 -4.54 -12.83 -14.50
N VAL A 83 -5.00 -11.59 -14.27
CA VAL A 83 -4.97 -10.50 -15.26
C VAL A 83 -3.53 -10.03 -15.52
N LEU A 84 -2.71 -9.90 -14.47
CA LEU A 84 -1.33 -9.43 -14.57
C LEU A 84 -0.39 -10.45 -15.23
N GLY A 85 -0.66 -11.74 -15.06
CA GLY A 85 0.22 -12.81 -15.54
C GLY A 85 1.42 -13.07 -14.61
N SER A 86 2.09 -14.20 -14.82
CA SER A 86 3.06 -14.76 -13.88
C SER A 86 4.32 -13.90 -13.68
N GLU A 87 4.84 -13.29 -14.75
CA GLU A 87 6.01 -12.42 -14.66
C GLU A 87 5.72 -11.17 -13.83
N ALA A 88 4.63 -10.46 -14.15
CA ALA A 88 4.24 -9.27 -13.42
C ALA A 88 3.92 -9.58 -11.96
N VAL A 89 3.25 -10.69 -11.66
CA VAL A 89 2.98 -11.10 -10.27
C VAL A 89 4.28 -11.34 -9.49
N ARG A 90 5.28 -12.01 -10.08
CA ARG A 90 6.57 -12.23 -9.44
C ARG A 90 7.28 -10.91 -9.13
N LEU A 91 7.29 -9.98 -10.07
CA LEU A 91 7.87 -8.65 -9.88
C LEU A 91 7.10 -7.84 -8.84
N LEU A 92 5.77 -7.89 -8.85
CA LEU A 92 4.90 -7.21 -7.89
C LEU A 92 5.23 -7.61 -6.45
N GLU A 93 5.43 -8.91 -6.20
CA GLU A 93 5.76 -9.39 -4.85
C GLU A 93 7.19 -9.09 -4.45
N ALA A 94 8.14 -9.12 -5.39
CA ALA A 94 9.54 -8.86 -5.10
C ALA A 94 9.83 -7.35 -4.91
N TRP A 95 9.26 -6.50 -5.77
CA TRP A 95 9.62 -5.08 -5.84
C TRP A 95 8.71 -4.18 -5.04
N LEU A 96 7.44 -4.56 -4.91
CA LEU A 96 6.38 -3.72 -4.33
C LEU A 96 5.67 -4.50 -3.22
N PRO A 97 6.37 -4.89 -2.13
CA PRO A 97 5.76 -5.65 -1.04
C PRO A 97 4.64 -4.85 -0.37
N GLU A 98 3.62 -5.54 0.16
CA GLU A 98 2.55 -4.89 0.92
C GLU A 98 3.05 -4.29 2.25
N THR A 99 4.06 -4.93 2.85
CA THR A 99 4.61 -4.52 4.15
C THR A 99 6.12 -4.67 4.17
N VAL A 100 6.79 -3.81 4.93
CA VAL A 100 8.20 -4.01 5.34
C VAL A 100 8.26 -4.40 6.82
N VAL A 101 9.39 -4.96 7.25
CA VAL A 101 9.64 -5.27 8.66
C VAL A 101 10.54 -4.19 9.27
N LEU A 102 10.05 -3.49 10.29
CA LEU A 102 10.81 -2.56 11.11
C LEU A 102 10.87 -3.09 12.55
N LYS A 103 12.07 -3.37 13.07
CA LYS A 103 12.28 -3.91 14.43
C LYS A 103 11.35 -5.10 14.78
N GLY A 104 11.23 -6.05 13.85
CA GLY A 104 10.39 -7.25 14.02
C GLY A 104 8.89 -7.02 13.86
N ARG A 105 8.43 -5.76 13.66
CA ARG A 105 7.03 -5.45 13.34
C ARG A 105 6.83 -5.28 11.85
N ARG A 106 5.73 -5.83 11.34
CA ARG A 106 5.27 -5.55 9.97
C ARG A 106 4.61 -4.17 9.92
N VAL A 107 5.00 -3.36 8.94
CA VAL A 107 4.45 -2.03 8.68
C VAL A 107 3.99 -1.98 7.24
N ARG A 108 2.73 -1.60 7.01
CA ARG A 108 2.14 -1.51 5.68
C ARG A 108 2.69 -0.31 4.92
N ILE A 109 2.91 -0.50 3.63
CA ILE A 109 3.24 0.58 2.70
C ILE A 109 1.94 1.05 2.05
N ASP A 110 1.71 2.35 2.05
CA ASP A 110 0.63 2.98 1.31
C ASP A 110 1.12 3.33 -0.09
N TYR A 111 0.44 2.84 -1.12
CA TYR A 111 0.76 3.05 -2.52
C TYR A 111 -0.22 4.00 -3.22
N GLY A 112 -1.19 4.57 -2.50
CA GLY A 112 -2.30 5.34 -3.06
C GLY A 112 -1.94 6.76 -3.51
N GLY A 113 -0.77 7.28 -3.12
CA GLY A 113 -0.32 8.62 -3.45
C GLY A 113 0.60 8.71 -4.67
N GLU A 114 1.20 9.90 -4.83
CA GLU A 114 2.22 10.16 -5.85
C GLU A 114 3.55 9.46 -5.57
N ALA A 115 3.76 9.01 -4.33
CA ALA A 115 4.90 8.20 -3.91
C ALA A 115 4.45 7.17 -2.87
N PRO A 116 5.10 5.99 -2.77
CA PRO A 116 4.79 5.04 -1.72
C PRO A 116 5.23 5.58 -0.35
N VAL A 117 4.32 5.53 0.62
CA VAL A 117 4.49 6.09 1.95
C VAL A 117 4.66 4.96 2.98
N LEU A 118 5.66 5.10 3.84
CA LEU A 118 5.86 4.27 5.02
C LEU A 118 5.68 5.12 6.28
N ALA A 119 4.51 5.01 6.89
CA ALA A 119 4.20 5.68 8.15
C ALA A 119 4.49 4.75 9.34
N SER A 120 5.46 5.10 10.18
CA SER A 120 5.75 4.38 11.42
C SER A 120 6.29 5.31 12.49
N ARG A 121 6.29 4.84 13.73
CA ARG A 121 6.84 5.62 14.84
C ARG A 121 8.32 5.90 14.57
N LEU A 122 8.76 7.12 14.86
CA LEU A 122 10.15 7.53 14.70
C LEU A 122 11.11 6.54 15.38
N GLN A 123 10.74 5.99 16.53
CA GLN A 123 11.59 5.06 17.27
C GLN A 123 11.81 3.71 16.55
N ASP A 124 10.93 3.34 15.63
CA ASP A 124 11.08 2.13 14.82
C ASP A 124 12.27 2.26 13.84
N PHE A 125 12.72 3.48 13.56
CA PHE A 125 13.85 3.79 12.68
C PHE A 125 15.19 4.01 13.42
N PHE A 126 15.23 4.01 14.76
CA PHE A 126 16.53 4.09 15.45
C PHE A 126 17.40 2.87 15.14
N GLY A 127 18.68 3.10 14.90
CA GLY A 127 19.66 2.12 14.41
C GLY A 127 19.69 1.98 12.88
N MET A 128 18.74 2.60 12.17
CA MET A 128 18.64 2.54 10.71
C MET A 128 19.30 3.76 10.09
N LYS A 129 20.40 3.53 9.35
CA LYS A 129 21.14 4.61 8.65
C LYS A 129 20.36 5.17 7.46
N GLU A 130 19.74 4.30 6.68
CA GLU A 130 19.03 4.64 5.45
C GLU A 130 17.65 3.99 5.42
N ALA A 131 16.69 4.66 4.78
CA ALA A 131 15.36 4.11 4.56
C ALA A 131 15.42 2.90 3.62
N PRO A 132 14.54 1.89 3.80
CA PRO A 132 14.35 0.86 2.78
C PRO A 132 13.96 1.50 1.45
N ARG A 133 14.53 1.00 0.36
CA ARG A 133 14.14 1.35 -1.00
C ARG A 133 13.46 0.17 -1.66
N LEU A 134 12.43 0.47 -2.44
CA LEU A 134 11.68 -0.52 -3.21
C LEU A 134 12.28 -0.69 -4.60
N ALA A 135 11.82 -1.74 -5.31
CA ALA A 135 12.19 -2.00 -6.71
C ALA A 135 13.71 -1.91 -6.95
N GLU A 136 14.50 -2.65 -6.16
CA GLU A 136 15.97 -2.70 -6.28
C GLU A 136 16.64 -1.32 -6.16
N GLY A 137 16.09 -0.43 -5.34
CA GLY A 137 16.65 0.91 -5.13
C GLY A 137 16.04 2.01 -6.00
N ARG A 138 15.26 1.65 -7.02
CA ARG A 138 14.68 2.59 -8.00
C ARG A 138 13.56 3.44 -7.42
N LEU A 139 12.84 2.92 -6.43
CA LEU A 139 11.67 3.59 -5.87
C LEU A 139 11.91 3.93 -4.39
N PRO A 140 12.18 5.20 -4.04
CA PRO A 140 12.32 5.62 -2.66
C PRO A 140 10.97 5.61 -1.93
N LEU A 141 11.00 5.29 -0.64
CA LEU A 141 9.85 5.46 0.26
C LEU A 141 9.83 6.88 0.83
N VAL A 142 8.65 7.49 0.88
CA VAL A 142 8.40 8.67 1.70
C VAL A 142 8.11 8.19 3.12
N LEU A 143 8.97 8.55 4.08
CA LEU A 143 8.80 8.21 5.47
C LEU A 143 7.96 9.27 6.18
N HIS A 144 6.85 8.85 6.78
CA HIS A 144 6.13 9.65 7.76
C HIS A 144 6.60 9.22 9.15
N LEU A 145 7.52 9.97 9.74
CA LEU A 145 8.08 9.68 11.07
C LEU A 145 7.09 10.17 12.12
N LEU A 146 6.42 9.22 12.79
CA LEU A 146 5.34 9.52 13.72
C LEU A 146 5.84 9.69 15.15
N ALA A 147 5.29 10.65 15.88
CA ALA A 147 5.42 10.72 17.33
C ALA A 147 4.52 9.65 18.02
N PRO A 148 4.62 9.47 19.35
CA PRO A 148 3.78 8.51 20.08
C PRO A 148 2.26 8.69 19.87
N ASN A 149 1.80 9.92 19.61
CA ASN A 149 0.40 10.23 19.33
C ASN A 149 -0.02 9.98 17.86
N GLN A 150 0.79 9.26 17.08
CA GLN A 150 0.56 8.92 15.67
C GLN A 150 0.52 10.11 14.69
N ARG A 151 0.91 11.32 15.13
CA ARG A 151 1.07 12.46 14.21
C ARG A 151 2.47 12.47 13.62
N ALA A 152 2.57 12.73 12.33
CA ALA A 152 3.85 12.94 11.67
C ALA A 152 4.55 14.18 12.25
N VAL A 153 5.79 14.00 12.67
CA VAL A 153 6.67 15.09 13.13
C VAL A 153 7.75 15.42 12.11
N GLN A 154 7.97 14.51 11.16
CA GLN A 154 8.77 14.73 9.98
C GLN A 154 8.22 13.89 8.83
N VAL A 155 8.26 14.45 7.63
CA VAL A 155 8.10 13.73 6.37
C VAL A 155 9.43 13.82 5.62
N THR A 156 10.01 12.70 5.17
CA THR A 156 11.32 12.69 4.50
C THR A 156 11.51 11.46 3.61
N THR A 157 12.25 11.60 2.51
CA THR A 157 12.81 10.47 1.73
C THR A 157 14.28 10.21 2.08
N ASP A 158 14.92 11.11 2.82
CA ASP A 158 16.32 11.07 3.24
C ASP A 158 16.39 10.88 4.77
N LEU A 159 16.41 9.61 5.19
CA LEU A 159 16.52 9.24 6.60
C LEU A 159 17.91 9.61 7.17
N ALA A 160 18.97 9.45 6.38
CA ALA A 160 20.33 9.75 6.81
C ALA A 160 20.48 11.25 7.11
N GLY A 161 20.02 12.11 6.21
CA GLY A 161 20.01 13.55 6.42
C GLY A 161 19.06 14.00 7.54
N PHE A 162 17.94 13.31 7.75
CA PHE A 162 17.09 13.55 8.91
C PHE A 162 17.86 13.35 10.22
N TRP A 163 18.62 12.25 10.37
CA TRP A 163 19.42 12.01 11.56
C TRP A 163 20.53 13.04 11.77
N GLN A 164 21.20 13.43 10.69
CA GLN A 164 22.32 14.37 10.75
C GLN A 164 21.90 15.80 11.10
N ARG A 165 20.73 16.24 10.61
CA ARG A 165 20.31 17.65 10.65
C ARG A 165 19.09 17.87 11.55
N ALA A 166 17.95 17.27 11.19
CA ALA A 166 16.66 17.61 11.78
C ALA A 166 16.38 16.94 13.15
N TYR A 167 16.85 15.71 13.35
CA TYR A 167 16.58 14.98 14.60
C TYR A 167 17.16 15.68 15.83
N ARG A 168 18.34 16.29 15.72
CA ARG A 168 19.01 17.00 16.83
C ARG A 168 18.17 18.15 17.36
N GLU A 169 17.50 18.89 16.48
CA GLU A 169 16.63 20.02 16.81
C GLU A 169 15.25 19.56 17.31
N LEU A 170 14.75 18.45 16.77
CA LEU A 170 13.44 17.90 17.10
C LEU A 170 13.44 17.13 18.44
N ARG A 171 14.55 16.47 18.77
CA ARG A 171 14.69 15.59 19.94
C ARG A 171 14.31 16.28 21.27
N PRO A 172 14.79 17.49 21.61
CA PRO A 172 14.44 18.14 22.89
C PRO A 172 12.94 18.43 23.02
N GLN A 173 12.28 18.79 21.90
CA GLN A 173 10.85 19.06 21.87
C GLN A 173 10.05 17.77 22.11
N LEU A 174 10.45 16.69 21.45
CA LEU A 174 9.83 15.38 21.60
C LEU A 174 10.05 14.81 23.01
N SER A 175 11.26 14.94 23.58
CA SER A 175 11.55 14.44 24.92
C SER A 175 10.76 15.20 26.00
N ARG A 176 10.59 16.51 25.84
CA ARG A 176 9.74 17.32 26.74
C ARG A 176 8.28 16.93 26.65
N ARG A 177 7.75 16.72 25.43
CA ARG A 177 6.34 16.38 25.20
C ARG A 177 6.01 14.92 25.54
N TYR A 178 6.98 14.02 25.38
CA TYR A 178 6.82 12.58 25.54
C TYR A 178 7.93 11.99 26.43
N PRO A 179 7.99 12.35 27.73
CA PRO A 179 9.11 11.99 28.61
C PRO A 179 9.20 10.50 28.94
N LYS A 180 8.12 9.73 28.73
CA LYS A 180 8.07 8.27 28.95
C LYS A 180 8.69 7.45 27.80
N HIS A 181 9.17 8.09 26.72
CA HIS A 181 9.73 7.43 25.54
C HIS A 181 11.25 7.65 25.43
N ARG A 182 11.98 6.70 24.82
CA ARG A 182 13.43 6.83 24.58
C ARG A 182 13.70 7.79 23.42
N TRP A 183 14.60 8.75 23.65
CA TRP A 183 15.04 9.75 22.67
C TRP A 183 16.58 9.89 22.74
N PRO A 184 17.32 8.91 22.19
CA PRO A 184 18.78 8.87 22.31
C PRO A 184 19.41 10.07 21.62
N GLU A 185 20.55 10.53 22.14
CA GLU A 185 21.34 11.59 21.51
C GLU A 185 21.93 11.12 20.17
N ASP A 186 22.46 9.90 20.14
CA ASP A 186 22.82 9.20 18.90
C ASP A 186 21.69 8.25 18.48
N PRO A 187 20.93 8.56 17.41
CA PRO A 187 19.83 7.71 16.93
C PRO A 187 20.31 6.44 16.23
N LEU A 188 21.60 6.29 15.92
CA LEU A 188 22.18 5.13 15.24
C LEU A 188 22.81 4.13 16.20
N GLN A 189 23.05 4.50 17.46
CA GLN A 189 23.42 3.56 18.51
C GLN A 189 22.16 2.87 19.03
N GLY A 190 21.86 1.72 18.42
CA GLY A 190 20.78 0.81 18.82
C GLY A 190 21.04 0.22 20.20
#